data_AF-A0A2C5YSZ6-F1
#
_entry.id   AF-A0A2C5YSZ6-F1
#
_cell.length_a   1.000
_cell.length_b   1.000
_cell.length_c   1.000
_cell.angle_alpha   90.00
_cell.angle_beta   90.00
_cell.angle_gamma   90.00
#
_symmetry.space_group_name_H-M   'P 1'
#
loop_
_entity.id
_entity.type
_entity.pdbx_description
1 polymer ?
#
loop_
_entity_poly.entity_id
_entity_poly.type
_entity_poly.pdbx_seq_one_letter_code
_entity_poly.pdbx_strand_id
1 'polypeptide(L)'
;MRQKNKPLPSRHPISSGLFRSGGCGQAFDTLIVSGLFSGLSSLKRHRRVNAALKEEIAVIHAWSAKCQTPEEWERDKTAAAAAAATADSVTAPTGI
;
A
#
# COMPACT_ATOMS: atom_id res chain seq x y z
N MET A 1 57.54 17.59 18.55
CA MET A 1 56.83 16.35 18.95
C MET A 1 55.34 16.51 18.73
N ARG A 2 54.74 15.51 18.08
CA ARG A 2 53.32 15.41 17.71
C ARG A 2 52.41 15.36 18.96
N GLN A 3 51.38 16.20 19.02
CA GLN A 3 50.15 15.84 19.72
C GLN A 3 49.00 15.88 18.70
N LYS A 4 48.33 14.74 18.61
CA LYS A 4 47.51 14.29 17.50
C LYS A 4 46.09 14.84 17.69
N ASN A 5 45.61 15.68 16.77
CA ASN A 5 44.18 15.99 16.66
C ASN A 5 43.43 14.69 16.39
N LYS A 6 42.68 14.20 17.38
CA LYS A 6 41.70 13.13 17.18
C LYS A 6 40.45 13.72 16.50
N PRO A 7 40.05 13.26 15.32
CA PRO A 7 38.76 13.63 14.76
C PRO A 7 37.66 12.92 15.56
N LEU A 8 36.63 13.68 15.94
CA LEU A 8 35.39 13.15 16.51
C LEU A 8 34.73 12.22 15.49
N PRO A 9 34.21 11.03 15.87
CA PRO A 9 33.54 10.15 14.94
C PRO A 9 32.28 10.83 14.40
N SER A 10 32.15 10.81 13.08
CA SER A 10 31.01 11.32 12.34
C SER A 10 29.71 10.79 12.94
N ARG A 11 28.80 11.74 13.19
CA ARG A 11 27.40 11.53 13.52
C ARG A 11 26.80 10.67 12.41
N HIS A 12 26.72 9.36 12.63
CA HIS A 12 25.96 8.49 11.75
C HIS A 12 24.52 8.98 11.84
N PRO A 13 23.83 9.26 10.71
CA PRO A 13 22.40 9.44 10.79
C PRO A 13 21.87 8.11 11.31
N ILE A 14 21.35 8.13 12.53
CA ILE A 14 20.32 7.19 12.93
C ILE A 14 19.22 7.37 11.89
N SER A 15 19.29 6.59 10.81
CA SER A 15 18.11 6.21 10.09
C SER A 15 17.30 5.49 11.16
N SER A 16 16.48 6.25 11.87
CA SER A 16 15.23 5.79 12.44
C SER A 16 14.40 5.30 11.25
N GLY A 17 14.86 4.19 10.66
CA GLY A 17 14.08 3.28 9.88
C GLY A 17 12.94 2.97 10.80
N LEU A 18 11.81 3.57 10.47
CA LEU A 18 10.53 3.40 11.12
C LEU A 18 10.26 1.90 11.07
N PHE A 19 10.72 1.18 12.10
CA PHE A 19 10.30 -0.16 12.38
C PHE A 19 8.83 -0.02 12.77
N ARG A 20 7.97 0.02 11.75
CA ARG A 20 6.55 -0.14 11.93
C ARG A 20 6.35 -1.63 12.16
N SER A 21 6.72 -2.08 13.35
CA SER A 21 6.07 -3.24 13.95
C SER A 21 4.60 -2.88 14.17
N GLY A 22 3.80 -2.95 13.11
CA GLY A 22 2.42 -3.39 13.24
C GLY A 22 2.52 -4.91 13.28
N GLY A 23 2.59 -5.58 14.43
CA GLY A 23 1.63 -5.42 15.51
C GLY A 23 0.33 -6.05 15.05
N CYS A 24 0.12 -7.32 15.41
CA CYS A 24 -1.06 -8.15 15.14
C CYS A 24 -1.32 -8.53 13.66
N GLY A 25 -0.96 -9.77 13.27
CA GLY A 25 -1.06 -10.33 11.92
C GLY A 25 -2.48 -10.65 11.41
N GLN A 26 -3.47 -9.81 11.70
CA GLN A 26 -4.86 -9.97 11.19
C GLN A 26 -5.41 -8.63 10.69
N ALA A 27 -4.66 -7.98 9.81
CA ALA A 27 -5.16 -6.85 9.04
C ALA A 27 -5.70 -7.35 7.69
N PHE A 28 -6.94 -7.01 7.37
CA PHE A 28 -7.58 -7.39 6.12
C PHE A 28 -7.74 -6.16 5.22
N ASP A 29 -7.18 -6.21 4.01
CA ASP A 29 -7.41 -5.22 2.97
C ASP A 29 -8.36 -5.79 1.93
N THR A 30 -9.52 -5.16 1.77
CA THR A 30 -10.59 -5.63 0.87
C THR A 30 -10.80 -4.63 -0.27
N LEU A 31 -11.00 -5.14 -1.49
CA LEU A 31 -11.47 -4.35 -2.62
C LEU A 31 -12.94 -4.69 -2.88
N ILE A 32 -13.79 -3.67 -2.90
CA ILE A 32 -15.22 -3.83 -3.17
C ILE A 32 -15.55 -3.05 -4.43
N VAL A 33 -16.03 -3.77 -5.45
CA VAL A 33 -16.45 -3.20 -6.73
C VAL A 33 -17.95 -3.30 -6.87
N SER A 34 -18.64 -2.16 -7.02
CA SER A 34 -20.10 -2.15 -7.17
C SER A 34 -20.59 -0.92 -7.93
N GLY A 35 -21.59 -1.12 -8.80
CA GLY A 35 -22.28 -0.02 -9.48
C GLY A 35 -23.05 0.90 -8.53
N LEU A 36 -23.36 0.43 -7.31
CA LEU A 36 -24.01 1.24 -6.27
C LEU A 36 -23.14 2.40 -5.76
N PHE A 37 -21.86 2.41 -6.11
CA PHE A 37 -20.92 3.46 -5.74
C PHE A 37 -20.86 4.61 -6.77
N SER A 38 -21.52 4.45 -7.92
CA SER A 38 -21.60 5.50 -8.94
C SER A 38 -22.30 6.75 -8.37
N GLY A 39 -21.70 7.92 -8.58
CA GLY A 39 -22.21 9.20 -8.08
C GLY A 39 -22.10 9.42 -6.55
N LEU A 40 -21.55 8.46 -5.79
CA LEU A 40 -21.34 8.60 -4.35
C LEU A 40 -19.91 9.05 -4.04
N SER A 41 -19.77 9.95 -3.05
CA SER A 41 -18.48 10.31 -2.49
C SER A 41 -17.86 9.14 -1.72
N SER A 42 -16.53 9.13 -1.59
CA SER A 42 -15.79 8.09 -0.85
C SER A 42 -16.39 7.82 0.53
N LEU A 43 -16.65 8.87 1.33
CA LEU A 43 -17.25 8.73 2.65
C LEU A 43 -18.63 8.04 2.63
N LYS A 44 -19.48 8.36 1.64
CA LYS A 44 -20.80 7.72 1.49
C LYS A 44 -20.66 6.25 1.12
N ARG A 45 -19.71 5.90 0.25
CA ARG A 45 -19.39 4.50 -0.10
C ARG A 45 -18.96 3.73 1.15
N HIS A 46 -18.00 4.26 1.91
CA HIS A 46 -17.52 3.63 3.15
C HIS A 46 -18.62 3.47 4.20
N ARG A 47 -19.45 4.49 4.45
CA ARG A 47 -20.59 4.38 5.38
C ARG A 47 -21.56 3.28 4.97
N ARG A 48 -21.85 3.16 3.68
CA ARG A 48 -22.74 2.11 3.15
C ARG A 48 -22.16 0.71 3.38
N VAL A 49 -20.87 0.53 3.09
CA VAL A 49 -20.20 -0.76 3.30
C VAL A 49 -20.12 -1.10 4.79
N ASN A 50 -19.71 -0.15 5.64
CA ASN A 50 -19.61 -0.37 7.08
C ASN A 50 -20.98 -0.68 7.72
N ALA A 51 -22.07 -0.13 7.18
CA ALA A 51 -23.42 -0.46 7.63
C ALA A 51 -23.83 -1.89 7.24
N ALA A 52 -23.45 -2.34 6.04
CA ALA A 52 -23.80 -3.67 5.54
C ALA A 52 -22.96 -4.80 6.15
N LEU A 53 -21.70 -4.53 6.50
CA LEU A 53 -20.76 -5.52 7.03
C LEU A 53 -20.49 -5.34 8.52
N LYS A 54 -21.36 -4.62 9.24
CA LYS A 54 -21.11 -4.18 10.61
C LYS A 54 -20.79 -5.34 11.57
N GLU A 55 -21.54 -6.44 11.50
CA GLU A 55 -21.30 -7.60 12.37
C GLU A 55 -19.95 -8.26 12.05
N GLU A 56 -19.63 -8.42 10.77
CA GLU A 56 -18.42 -9.11 10.31
C GLU A 56 -17.15 -8.30 10.58
N ILE A 57 -17.18 -6.98 10.38
CA ILE A 57 -16.03 -6.12 10.68
C ILE A 57 -15.78 -5.98 12.18
N ALA A 58 -16.80 -6.23 13.03
CA ALA A 58 -16.66 -6.09 14.47
C ALA A 58 -15.77 -7.17 15.10
N VAL A 59 -15.65 -8.34 14.47
CA VAL A 59 -14.75 -9.42 14.92
C VAL A 59 -13.33 -9.28 14.35
N ILE A 60 -13.12 -8.38 13.39
CA ILE A 60 -11.84 -8.17 12.72
C ILE A 60 -11.06 -7.06 13.44
N HIS A 61 -9.83 -7.38 13.85
CA HIS A 61 -8.98 -6.45 14.60
C HIS A 61 -8.57 -5.20 13.80
N ALA A 62 -8.25 -5.38 12.51
CA ALA A 62 -7.92 -4.30 11.60
C ALA A 62 -8.47 -4.60 10.20
N TRP A 63 -9.20 -3.64 9.62
CA TRP A 63 -9.80 -3.80 8.31
C TRP A 63 -9.77 -2.48 7.52
N SER A 64 -9.36 -2.57 6.26
CA SER A 64 -9.42 -1.48 5.29
C SER A 64 -10.17 -1.92 4.05
N ALA A 65 -10.96 -1.02 3.47
CA ALA A 65 -11.68 -1.29 2.24
C ALA A 65 -11.40 -0.23 1.18
N LYS A 66 -11.12 -0.63 -0.06
CA LYS A 66 -11.15 0.25 -1.23
C LYS A 66 -12.49 0.05 -1.94
N CYS A 67 -13.28 1.11 -2.05
CA CYS A 67 -14.60 1.06 -2.67
C CYS A 67 -14.59 1.72 -4.05
N GLN A 68 -14.68 0.91 -5.11
CA GLN A 68 -14.54 1.38 -6.50
C GLN A 68 -15.78 1.07 -7.34
N THR A 69 -16.05 1.88 -8.34
CA THR A 69 -17.01 1.50 -9.38
C THR A 69 -16.36 0.49 -10.36
N PRO A 70 -17.15 -0.30 -11.11
CA PRO A 70 -16.60 -1.18 -12.14
C PRO A 70 -15.70 -0.46 -13.15
N GLU A 71 -16.05 0.78 -13.51
CA GLU A 71 -15.28 1.61 -14.45
C GLU A 71 -13.95 2.08 -13.84
N GLU A 72 -13.97 2.47 -12.57
CA GLU A 72 -12.75 2.83 -11.83
C GLU A 72 -11.83 1.60 -11.67
N TRP A 73 -12.40 0.42 -11.39
CA TRP A 73 -11.67 -0.83 -11.27
C TRP A 73 -11.01 -1.25 -12.58
N GLU A 74 -11.72 -1.20 -13.70
CA GLU A 74 -11.17 -1.60 -15.00
C GLU A 74 -10.02 -0.68 -15.44
N ARG A 75 -10.14 0.63 -15.15
CA ARG A 75 -9.06 1.60 -15.37
C ARG A 75 -7.84 1.30 -14.50
N ASP A 76 -8.04 1.06 -13.21
CA ASP A 76 -6.94 0.75 -12.28
C ASP A 76 -6.26 -0.58 -12.63
N LYS A 77 -7.04 -1.59 -13.05
CA LYS A 77 -6.53 -2.88 -13.50
C LYS A 77 -5.74 -2.76 -14.80
N THR A 78 -6.21 -1.95 -15.74
CA THR A 78 -5.48 -1.67 -16.99
C THR A 78 -4.19 -0.90 -16.70
N ALA A 79 -4.22 0.07 -15.78
CA ALA A 79 -3.03 0.79 -15.35
C ALA A 79 -2.01 -0.14 -14.65
N ALA A 80 -2.48 -1.06 -13.80
CA ALA A 80 -1.64 -2.07 -13.16
C ALA A 80 -1.05 -3.08 -14.16
N ALA A 81 -1.84 -3.52 -15.13
CA ALA A 81 -1.40 -4.41 -16.20
C ALA A 81 -0.36 -3.73 -17.12
N ALA A 82 -0.55 -2.44 -17.43
CA ALA A 82 0.41 -1.66 -18.21
C ALA A 82 1.75 -1.46 -17.46
N ALA A 83 1.72 -1.31 -16.13
CA ALA A 83 2.94 -1.23 -15.32
C ALA A 83 3.69 -2.58 -15.28
N ALA A 84 2.96 -3.70 -15.18
CA ALA A 84 3.56 -5.04 -15.18
C ALA A 84 4.27 -5.38 -16.51
N ALA A 85 3.75 -4.90 -17.65
CA ALA A 85 4.35 -5.14 -18.96
C ALA A 85 5.71 -4.45 -19.18
N THR A 86 6.05 -3.41 -18.40
CA THR A 86 7.35 -2.71 -18.52
C THR A 86 8.50 -3.39 -17.78
N ALA A 87 8.24 -4.47 -17.04
CA ALA A 87 9.27 -5.18 -16.28
C ALA A 87 9.89 -6.38 -17.03
N ASP A 88 9.36 -6.77 -18.20
CA ASP A 88 9.73 -8.02 -18.89
C ASP A 88 10.60 -7.82 -20.16
N SER A 89 11.36 -6.71 -20.24
CA SER A 89 12.25 -6.44 -21.38
C SER A 89 13.69 -6.04 -21.03
N VAL A 90 14.14 -6.26 -19.79
CA VAL A 90 15.57 -6.14 -19.43
C VAL A 90 16.13 -7.51 -19.09
N THR A 91 16.30 -8.35 -20.12
CA THR A 91 17.34 -9.39 -20.15
C THR A 91 17.77 -9.57 -21.60
N ALA A 92 18.62 -8.66 -22.06
CA ALA A 92 19.36 -8.86 -23.31
C ALA A 92 20.57 -9.78 -23.02
N PRO A 93 21.01 -10.57 -24.02
CA PRO A 93 21.83 -11.76 -23.82
C PRO A 93 23.30 -11.40 -23.66
N THR A 94 23.98 -11.98 -22.67
CA THR A 94 25.45 -11.96 -22.65
C THR A 94 25.92 -13.00 -23.67
N GLY A 95 26.20 -12.52 -24.88
CA GLY A 95 26.96 -13.24 -25.89
C GLY A 95 28.47 -12.99 -25.74
N ILE A 96 29.22 -14.03 -26.12
CA ILE A 96 30.68 -14.20 -26.27
C ILE A 96 31.44 -14.52 -24.98
#